data_AF-A0A1Z9PH98-F1
#
_entry.id   AF-A0A1Z9PH98-F1
#
_cell.length_a   1.000
_cell.length_b   1.000
_cell.length_c   1.000
_cell.angle_alpha   90.00
_cell.angle_beta   90.00
_cell.angle_gamma   90.00
#
_symmetry.space_group_name_H-M   'P 1'
#
loop_
_entity.id
_entity.type
_entity.pdbx_description
1 polymer ?
#
loop_
_entity_poly.entity_id
_entity_poly.type
_entity_poly.pdbx_seq_one_letter_code
_entity_poly.pdbx_strand_id
1 'polypeptide(L)' 'MIEKNIEMITKNSMYRVSVKEDGIEVATYVSSAHLAEEKIPHLLEKVREEARRAFLRNREDV' A
#
# COMPACT_ATOMS: atom_id res chain seq x y z
N MET A 1 -6.51 -0.51 11.79
CA MET A 1 -7.12 0.72 11.22
C MET A 1 -6.48 0.94 9.86
N ILE A 2 -7.27 1.18 8.80
CA ILE A 2 -6.73 1.28 7.43
C ILE A 2 -6.59 2.76 7.08
N GLU A 3 -5.36 3.18 6.79
CA GLU A 3 -5.04 4.54 6.31
C GLU A 3 -4.77 4.47 4.80
N LYS A 4 -5.37 5.39 4.02
CA LYS A 4 -5.20 5.49 2.56
C LYS A 4 -4.77 6.90 2.23
N ASN A 5 -3.70 7.05 1.45
CA ASN A 5 -3.19 8.36 1.05
C ASN A 5 -2.85 8.37 -0.45
N ILE A 6 -3.18 9.47 -1.12
CA ILE A 6 -2.83 9.76 -2.51
C ILE A 6 -2.17 11.12 -2.52
N GLU A 7 -0.89 11.16 -2.86
CA GLU A 7 -0.09 12.37 -2.91
C GLU A 7 0.38 12.62 -4.34
N MET A 8 0.18 13.84 -4.85
CA MET A 8 0.72 14.24 -6.14
C MET A 8 2.16 14.73 -5.98
N ILE A 9 3.11 14.01 -6.56
CA ILE A 9 4.52 14.39 -6.61
C ILE A 9 4.74 15.30 -7.82
N THR A 10 4.65 16.61 -7.56
CA THR A 10 4.73 17.68 -8.57
C THR A 10 6.05 17.69 -9.35
N LYS A 11 7.15 17.20 -8.75
CA LYS A 11 8.47 17.14 -9.41
C LYS A 11 8.51 16.24 -10.64
N ASN A 12 7.75 15.13 -10.63
CA ASN A 12 7.78 14.11 -11.67
C ASN A 12 6.40 13.90 -12.31
N SER A 13 5.41 14.73 -11.98
CA SER A 13 4.01 14.57 -12.42
C SER A 13 3.47 13.16 -12.18
N MET A 14 3.84 12.57 -11.04
CA MET A 14 3.39 11.23 -10.61
C MET A 14 2.51 11.34 -9.38
N TYR A 15 1.66 10.34 -9.18
CA TYR A 15 0.88 10.17 -7.97
C TYR A 15 1.47 9.02 -7.18
N ARG A 16 1.80 9.27 -5.92
CA ARG A 16 2.14 8.24 -4.94
C ARG A 16 0.86 7.82 -4.24
N VAL A 17 0.56 6.54 -4.29
CA VAL A 17 -0.56 5.95 -3.56
C VAL A 17 0.03 5.08 -2.48
N SER A 18 -0.37 5.29 -1.23
CA SER A 18 0.00 4.44 -0.11
C SER A 18 -1.22 3.94 0.64
N VAL A 19 -1.13 2.70 1.08
CA VAL A 19 -2.10 2.05 1.96
C VAL A 19 -1.34 1.48 3.14
N LYS A 20 -1.84 1.77 4.34
CA LYS A 20 -1.25 1.29 5.58
C LYS A 20 -2.29 0.57 6.41
N GLU A 21 -1.96 -0.63 6.85
CA GLU A 21 -2.80 -1.50 7.69
C GLU A 21 -1.89 -2.14 8.75
N ASP A 22 -2.26 -2.01 10.03
CA ASP A 22 -1.59 -2.65 11.17
C ASP A 22 -0.06 -2.49 11.22
N GLY A 23 0.42 -1.28 10.90
CA GLY A 23 1.84 -0.92 10.93
C GLY A 23 2.62 -1.26 9.66
N ILE A 24 2.00 -1.92 8.69
CA ILE A 24 2.58 -2.25 7.38
C ILE A 24 2.10 -1.22 6.36
N GLU A 25 3.03 -0.55 5.69
CA GLU A 25 2.74 0.40 4.62
C GLU A 25 3.19 -0.18 3.28
N VAL A 26 2.31 -0.14 2.29
CA VAL A 26 2.63 -0.43 0.88
C VAL A 26 2.36 0.81 0.05
N ALA A 27 3.26 1.12 -0.88
CA ALA A 27 3.12 2.27 -1.76
C ALA A 27 3.45 1.93 -3.22
N THR A 28 2.80 2.64 -4.14
CA THR A 28 3.09 2.57 -5.58
C THR A 28 3.07 3.97 -6.20
N TYR A 29 3.72 4.11 -7.36
CA TYR A 29 3.72 5.33 -8.14
C TYR A 29 2.98 5.10 -9.45
N VAL A 30 2.15 6.06 -9.84
CA VAL A 30 1.42 6.04 -11.11
C VAL A 30 1.49 7.39 -11.80
N SER A 31 1.37 7.41 -13.12
CA SER A 31 1.44 8.64 -13.92
C SER A 31 0.13 9.43 -13.95
N SER A 32 -0.96 8.93 -13.36
CA SER A 32 -2.29 9.53 -13.48
C SER A 32 -3.17 9.26 -12.27
N ALA A 33 -4.00 10.23 -11.90
CA ALA A 33 -4.91 10.12 -10.75
C ALA A 33 -5.92 8.97 -10.90
N HIS A 34 -6.45 8.75 -12.11
CA HIS A 34 -7.38 7.63 -12.36
C HIS A 34 -6.74 6.27 -12.02
N LEU A 35 -5.49 6.07 -12.45
CA LEU A 35 -4.73 4.86 -12.11
C LEU A 35 -4.45 4.78 -10.60
N ALA A 36 -4.35 5.92 -9.91
CA ALA A 36 -4.08 5.95 -8.48
C ALA A 36 -5.22 5.30 -7.70
N GLU A 37 -6.46 5.67 -8.03
CA GLU A 37 -7.67 5.12 -7.42
C GLU A 37 -7.84 3.63 -7.74
N GLU A 38 -7.57 3.22 -8.99
CA GLU A 38 -7.63 1.80 -9.40
C GLU A 38 -6.61 0.91 -8.67
N LYS A 39 -5.49 1.47 -8.20
CA LYS A 39 -4.47 0.72 -7.46
C LYS A 39 -4.79 0.53 -5.98
N ILE A 40 -5.72 1.30 -5.41
CA ILE A 40 -6.13 1.17 -3.99
C ILE A 40 -6.56 -0.27 -3.63
N PRO A 41 -7.49 -0.93 -4.34
CA PRO A 41 -7.89 -2.31 -3.99
C PRO A 41 -6.72 -3.30 -4.07
N HIS A 42 -5.83 -3.13 -5.04
CA HIS A 42 -4.64 -3.96 -5.19
C HIS A 42 -3.63 -3.76 -4.03
N LEU A 43 -3.44 -2.51 -3.60
CA LEU A 43 -2.59 -2.20 -2.45
C LEU A 43 -3.19 -2.73 -1.15
N LEU A 44 -4.51 -2.69 -0.99
CA LEU A 44 -5.21 -3.30 0.15
C LEU A 44 -5.02 -4.83 0.19
N GLU A 45 -5.08 -5.50 -0.96
CA GLU A 45 -4.81 -6.94 -1.00
C GLU A 45 -3.35 -7.23 -0.62
N LYS A 46 -2.40 -6.47 -1.17
CA LYS A 46 -0.98 -6.63 -0.85
C LYS A 46 -0.66 -6.37 0.62
N VAL A 47 -1.18 -5.30 1.22
CA VAL A 47 -0.89 -5.00 2.64
C VAL A 47 -1.40 -6.11 3.55
N ARG A 48 -2.56 -6.69 3.22
CA ARG A 48 -3.13 -7.83 3.95
C ARG A 48 -2.33 -9.10 3.76
N GLU A 49 -1.83 -9.36 2.55
CA GLU A 49 -0.97 -10.50 2.28
C GLU A 49 0.35 -10.38 3.05
N GLU A 50 0.98 -9.21 3.04
CA GLU A 50 2.20 -8.93 3.80
C GLU A 50 1.96 -9.02 5.30
N ALA A 51 0.80 -8.53 5.79
CA ALA A 51 0.39 -8.72 7.18
C ALA A 51 0.29 -10.20 7.53
N ARG A 52 -0.45 -11.00 6.74
CA ARG A 52 -0.56 -12.45 6.97
C ARG A 52 0.79 -13.15 6.97
N ARG A 53 1.68 -12.79 6.04
CA ARG A 53 3.05 -13.34 5.98
C ARG A 53 3.86 -12.99 7.21
N ALA A 54 3.78 -11.74 7.68
CA ALA A 54 4.45 -11.30 8.90
C ALA A 54 3.93 -12.06 10.14
N PHE A 55 2.61 -12.29 10.23
CA PHE A 55 2.01 -13.10 11.30
C PHE A 55 2.47 -14.56 11.28
N LEU A 56 2.54 -15.18 10.10
CA LEU A 56 2.98 -16.58 9.96
C LEU A 56 4.47 -16.74 10.28
N ARG A 57 5.32 -15.81 9.81
CA ARG A 57 6.76 -15.84 10.08
C ARG A 57 7.08 -15.76 11.58
N ASN A 58 6.28 -15.03 12.36
CA ASN A 58 6.41 -14.99 13.82
C ASN A 58 5.99 -16.27 14.55
N ARG A 59 5.29 -17.22 13.89
CA ARG A 59 4.92 -18.52 14.47
C ARG A 59 5.90 -19.65 14.15
N GLU A 60 6.79 -19.49 13.17
CA GLU A 60 7.82 -20.50 12.86
C GLU A 60 9.10 -20.33 13.68
N ASP A 61 9.23 -19.24 14.44
CA ASP A 61 10.39 -18.92 15.30
C ASP A 61 10.16 -19.28 16.79
N VAL A 62 9.17 -20.12 17.11
CA VAL A 62 8.83 -20.61 18.48
C VAL A 62 8.93 -22.11 18.64
#